data_AF-A0A1G7CX48-F1
#
_entry.id   AF-A0A1G7CX48-F1
#
_cell.length_a   1.000
_cell.length_b   1.000
_cell.length_c   1.000
_cell.angle_alpha   90.00
_cell.angle_beta   90.00
_cell.angle_gamma   90.00
#
_symmetry.space_group_name_H-M   'P 1'
#
loop_
_entity.id
_entity.type
_entity.pdbx_description
1 polymer ?
#
loop_
_entity_poly.entity_id
_entity_poly.type
_entity_poly.pdbx_seq_one_letter_code
_entity_poly.pdbx_strand_id
1 'polypeptide(L)'
;MFNRDNWQEIFHSIKNNKLRTFLTGFSVAWGIFILVLLLASVNGMKNGFTGQFGNDAANSINMYARATTEPYGGFEAGRRIQFTNNDIAYIRGNFADSYEHISPIFNKQVTARYKRETGSYSVIGVNEEYQHIEIVDIDKGRQLNTADVRSKSKVMVVGRLVAKDLFDEGDPIGQFLEINGITYNVVGVFSDDDDDRSERNIYAPYTTLQRIYGNTDDISSIALTYNPQFSLAQALTFSDQLEVLFKRKYKVSPDDQSAIGVRNRAQGFSDVNSFTGLLSMMSIGVGFLILIAGIVGIGNILVFIIKERTKEIGIRKALGARPNQILSLVLYESIVITTISGFVGLLFAMGILAIVAPLIDTPAFSNPSVDVSTVVIATLVLIISGVVAGWVPARKASKVRPIVALNSD
;
A
#
# COMPACT_ATOMS: atom_id res chain seq x y z
N MET A 1 -26.15 -37.79 -5.13
CA MET A 1 -25.40 -36.79 -4.36
C MET A 1 -26.01 -36.57 -2.97
N PHE A 2 -27.34 -36.66 -2.81
CA PHE A 2 -28.07 -36.43 -1.55
C PHE A 2 -28.68 -37.71 -0.93
N ASN A 3 -27.91 -38.79 -0.78
CA ASN A 3 -28.37 -39.90 0.06
C ASN A 3 -28.04 -39.56 1.52
N ARG A 4 -29.07 -39.51 2.37
CA ARG A 4 -28.96 -39.21 3.81
C ARG A 4 -27.97 -40.15 4.50
N ASP A 5 -27.93 -41.40 4.07
CA ASP A 5 -27.08 -42.46 4.62
C ASP A 5 -25.59 -42.14 4.43
N ASN A 6 -25.19 -41.67 3.23
CA ASN A 6 -23.79 -41.30 2.97
C ASN A 6 -23.34 -40.12 3.87
N TRP A 7 -24.23 -39.16 4.14
CA TRP A 7 -23.93 -38.04 5.03
C TRP A 7 -23.83 -38.47 6.49
N GLN A 8 -24.77 -39.30 6.97
CA GLN A 8 -24.71 -39.86 8.32
C GLN A 8 -23.43 -40.66 8.52
N GLU A 9 -23.01 -41.41 7.52
CA GLU A 9 -21.79 -42.21 7.55
C GLU A 9 -20.52 -41.34 7.61
N ILE A 10 -20.43 -40.28 6.80
CA ILE A 10 -19.31 -39.32 6.84
C ILE A 10 -19.22 -38.68 8.25
N PHE A 11 -20.33 -38.20 8.80
CA PHE A 11 -20.35 -37.60 10.14
C PHE A 11 -19.99 -38.62 11.24
N HIS A 12 -20.45 -39.86 11.13
CA HIS A 12 -20.10 -40.92 12.08
C HIS A 12 -18.61 -41.28 12.00
N SER A 13 -18.05 -41.38 10.79
CA SER A 13 -16.62 -41.61 10.56
C SER A 13 -15.75 -40.49 11.15
N ILE A 14 -16.15 -39.24 10.95
CA ILE A 14 -15.45 -38.06 11.51
C ILE A 14 -15.50 -38.08 13.04
N LYS A 15 -16.66 -38.40 13.64
CA LYS A 15 -16.85 -38.38 15.09
C LYS A 15 -16.03 -39.45 15.83
N ASN A 16 -15.87 -40.63 15.22
CA ASN A 16 -15.14 -41.74 15.85
C ASN A 16 -13.62 -41.54 15.80
N ASN A 17 -13.09 -40.77 14.85
CA ASN A 17 -11.66 -40.56 14.67
C ASN A 17 -11.27 -39.07 14.76
N LYS A 18 -11.51 -38.47 15.93
CA LYS A 18 -11.35 -37.03 16.18
C LYS A 18 -9.92 -36.52 15.94
N LEU A 19 -8.91 -37.24 16.46
CA LEU A 19 -7.49 -36.84 16.32
C LEU A 19 -7.06 -36.77 14.86
N ARG A 20 -7.50 -37.75 14.07
CA ARG A 20 -7.25 -37.81 12.62
C ARG A 20 -7.87 -36.63 11.91
N THR A 21 -9.18 -36.41 12.10
CA THR A 21 -9.88 -35.33 11.41
C THR A 21 -9.26 -33.99 11.79
N PHE A 22 -8.86 -33.83 13.05
CA PHE A 22 -8.13 -32.65 13.51
C PHE A 22 -6.77 -32.48 12.82
N LEU A 23 -5.89 -33.50 12.83
CA LEU A 23 -4.57 -33.40 12.19
C LEU A 23 -4.65 -33.17 10.67
N THR A 24 -5.62 -33.81 10.01
CA THR A 24 -5.85 -33.66 8.57
C THR A 24 -6.36 -32.27 8.23
N GLY A 25 -7.29 -31.76 9.05
CA GLY A 25 -7.85 -30.43 8.89
C GLY A 25 -6.87 -29.32 9.26
N PHE A 26 -6.06 -29.53 10.31
CA PHE A 26 -5.13 -28.53 10.82
C PHE A 26 -4.12 -28.09 9.77
N SER A 27 -3.49 -29.02 9.03
CA SER A 27 -2.54 -28.66 7.97
C SER A 27 -3.17 -27.79 6.87
N VAL A 28 -4.43 -28.05 6.51
CA VAL A 28 -5.16 -27.27 5.51
C VAL A 28 -5.54 -25.90 6.05
N ALA A 29 -6.11 -25.87 7.26
CA ALA A 29 -6.48 -24.65 7.96
C ALA A 29 -5.27 -23.73 8.10
N TRP A 30 -4.12 -24.29 8.50
CA TRP A 30 -2.86 -23.58 8.68
C TRP A 30 -2.32 -23.00 7.38
N GLY A 31 -2.43 -23.73 6.27
CA GLY A 31 -1.97 -23.22 4.97
C GLY A 31 -2.74 -22.02 4.47
N ILE A 32 -4.07 -22.04 4.62
CA ILE A 32 -4.92 -20.91 4.24
C ILE A 32 -4.71 -19.75 5.18
N PHE A 33 -4.61 -20.05 6.47
CA PHE A 33 -4.35 -19.07 7.50
C PHE A 33 -3.10 -18.26 7.16
N ILE A 34 -1.97 -18.92 6.85
CA ILE A 34 -0.73 -18.25 6.43
C ILE A 34 -0.93 -17.49 5.13
N LEU A 35 -1.56 -18.09 4.11
CA LEU A 35 -1.76 -17.43 2.81
C LEU A 35 -2.57 -16.13 2.94
N VAL A 36 -3.69 -16.18 3.67
CA VAL A 36 -4.56 -15.02 3.91
C VAL A 36 -3.81 -13.94 4.68
N LEU A 37 -3.03 -14.30 5.71
CA LEU A 37 -2.23 -13.34 6.47
C LEU A 37 -1.14 -12.68 5.61
N LEU A 38 -0.44 -13.45 4.76
CA LEU A 38 0.57 -12.90 3.86
C LEU A 38 -0.06 -11.91 2.86
N LEU A 39 -1.17 -12.28 2.23
CA LEU A 39 -1.86 -11.40 1.28
C LEU A 39 -2.42 -10.15 1.96
N ALA A 40 -3.01 -10.29 3.15
CA ALA A 40 -3.46 -9.15 3.94
C ALA A 40 -2.31 -8.21 4.29
N SER A 41 -1.13 -8.76 4.58
CA SER A 41 0.06 -7.98 4.91
C SER A 41 0.59 -7.21 3.69
N VAL A 42 0.63 -7.85 2.52
CA VAL A 42 1.02 -7.18 1.27
C VAL A 42 0.05 -6.04 0.95
N ASN A 43 -1.26 -6.27 1.12
CA ASN A 43 -2.28 -5.24 0.93
C ASN A 43 -2.16 -4.11 1.97
N GLY A 44 -1.91 -4.43 3.24
CA GLY A 44 -1.71 -3.42 4.28
C GLY A 44 -0.50 -2.52 4.01
N MET A 45 0.59 -3.10 3.50
CA MET A 45 1.76 -2.36 3.06
C MET A 45 1.44 -1.49 1.83
N LYS A 46 0.73 -2.04 0.85
CA LYS A 46 0.29 -1.28 -0.34
C LYS A 46 -0.58 -0.09 0.06
N ASN A 47 -1.54 -0.29 0.95
CA ASN A 47 -2.44 0.74 1.45
C ASN A 47 -1.67 1.80 2.24
N GLY A 48 -0.75 1.40 3.13
CA GLY A 48 0.10 2.34 3.88
C GLY A 48 0.95 3.21 2.96
N PHE A 49 1.66 2.58 2.00
CA PHE A 49 2.42 3.36 1.02
C PHE A 49 1.54 4.23 0.14
N THR A 50 0.37 3.74 -0.29
CA THR A 50 -0.59 4.54 -1.09
C THR A 50 -1.10 5.74 -0.29
N GLY A 51 -1.39 5.57 1.00
CA GLY A 51 -1.75 6.66 1.92
C GLY A 51 -0.64 7.69 2.09
N GLN A 52 0.64 7.29 2.03
CA GLN A 52 1.76 8.26 2.00
C GLN A 52 1.89 9.04 0.68
N PHE A 53 1.18 8.64 -0.37
CA PHE A 53 0.98 9.48 -1.56
C PHE A 53 -0.29 10.33 -1.45
N GLY A 54 -1.03 10.24 -0.33
CA GLY A 54 -2.24 10.99 -0.07
C GLY A 54 -2.02 12.49 -0.20
N ASN A 55 -3.04 13.17 -0.71
CA ASN A 55 -3.13 14.60 -0.99
C ASN A 55 -2.14 15.21 -1.99
N ASP A 56 -1.13 14.49 -2.47
CA ASP A 56 -0.40 14.93 -3.67
C ASP A 56 -1.17 14.59 -4.95
N ALA A 57 -1.15 15.51 -5.92
CA ALA A 57 -1.62 15.19 -7.25
C ALA A 57 -0.79 14.03 -7.82
N ALA A 58 -1.45 12.98 -8.33
CA ALA A 58 -0.76 11.79 -8.87
C ALA A 58 0.20 12.14 -10.03
N ASN A 59 -0.05 13.26 -10.70
CA ASN A 59 0.77 13.84 -11.76
C ASN A 59 1.78 14.91 -11.28
N SER A 60 2.04 15.02 -9.98
CA SER A 60 3.00 15.99 -9.44
C SER A 60 4.45 15.54 -9.65
N ILE A 61 5.28 16.54 -9.94
CA ILE A 61 6.72 16.48 -10.10
C ILE A 61 7.34 17.54 -9.19
N ASN A 62 8.28 17.12 -8.36
CA ASN A 62 9.04 17.99 -7.49
C ASN A 62 10.51 18.01 -7.93
N MET A 63 10.99 19.17 -8.36
CA MET A 63 12.39 19.40 -8.68
C MET A 63 13.11 20.06 -7.51
N TYR A 64 14.26 19.52 -7.13
CA TYR A 64 15.08 20.09 -6.06
C TYR A 64 16.54 20.21 -6.48
N ALA A 65 17.22 21.17 -5.85
CA ALA A 65 18.63 21.44 -6.03
C ALA A 65 19.40 21.24 -4.71
N ARG A 66 20.59 20.66 -4.80
CA ARG A 66 21.51 20.41 -3.68
C ARG A 66 22.95 20.78 -4.10
N ALA A 67 23.92 20.42 -3.26
CA ALA A 67 25.33 20.59 -3.59
C ALA A 67 25.77 19.56 -4.65
N THR A 68 26.64 19.97 -5.57
CA THR A 68 27.29 19.07 -6.52
C THR A 68 28.23 18.11 -5.82
N THR A 69 28.30 16.87 -6.28
CA THR A 69 29.25 15.87 -5.78
C THR A 69 30.44 15.69 -6.73
N GLU A 70 30.32 16.14 -7.98
CA GLU A 70 31.34 15.99 -9.00
C GLU A 70 31.78 17.34 -9.60
N PRO A 71 33.07 17.48 -9.97
CA PRO A 71 33.54 18.63 -10.74
C PRO A 71 33.07 18.54 -12.19
N TYR A 72 32.57 19.65 -12.75
CA TYR A 72 32.08 19.67 -14.13
C TYR A 72 32.15 21.07 -14.74
N GLY A 73 32.45 21.16 -16.05
CA GLY A 73 32.38 22.42 -16.80
C GLY A 73 33.25 23.55 -16.25
N GLY A 74 34.39 23.22 -15.61
CA GLY A 74 35.31 24.17 -14.98
C GLY A 74 34.97 24.55 -13.53
N PHE A 75 33.98 23.90 -12.91
CA PHE A 75 33.61 24.09 -11.51
C PHE A 75 34.05 22.90 -10.65
N GLU A 76 34.40 23.18 -9.40
CA GLU A 76 34.69 22.15 -8.39
C GLU A 76 33.40 21.51 -7.84
N ALA A 77 33.56 20.35 -7.19
CA ALA A 77 32.51 19.73 -6.41
C ALA A 77 32.15 20.57 -5.16
N GLY A 78 30.96 20.37 -4.60
CA GLY A 78 30.48 21.05 -3.40
C GLY A 78 29.75 22.38 -3.66
N ARG A 79 29.49 22.74 -4.92
CA ARG A 79 28.75 23.95 -5.27
C ARG A 79 27.26 23.76 -5.00
N ARG A 80 26.68 24.57 -4.12
CA ARG A 80 25.24 24.58 -3.86
C ARG A 80 24.50 25.19 -5.05
N ILE A 81 23.70 24.38 -5.74
CA ILE A 81 22.79 24.87 -6.77
C ILE A 81 21.58 25.51 -6.09
N GLN A 82 21.17 26.66 -6.62
CA GLN A 82 20.06 27.44 -6.10
C GLN A 82 19.16 27.82 -7.28
N PHE A 83 17.91 27.38 -7.24
CA PHE A 83 16.91 27.78 -8.23
C PHE A 83 16.45 29.20 -7.98
N THR A 84 15.94 29.83 -9.02
CA THR A 84 15.47 31.22 -9.02
C THR A 84 14.10 31.35 -9.66
N ASN A 85 13.42 32.48 -9.42
CA ASN A 85 12.15 32.81 -10.08
C ASN A 85 12.24 32.77 -11.63
N ASN A 86 13.43 33.00 -12.21
CA ASN A 86 13.66 32.89 -13.65
C ASN A 86 13.56 31.45 -14.18
N ASP A 87 13.80 30.45 -13.34
CA ASP A 87 13.61 29.05 -13.70
C ASP A 87 12.15 28.70 -13.92
N ILE A 88 11.27 29.23 -13.07
CA ILE A 88 9.81 29.10 -13.24
C ILE A 88 9.38 29.74 -14.56
N ALA A 89 9.82 30.97 -14.82
CA ALA A 89 9.51 31.67 -16.07
C ALA A 89 10.02 30.90 -17.30
N TYR A 90 11.19 30.26 -17.19
CA TYR A 90 11.75 29.43 -18.24
C TYR A 90 10.88 28.18 -18.50
N ILE A 91 10.43 27.48 -17.46
CA ILE A 91 9.53 26.33 -17.61
C ILE A 91 8.21 26.78 -18.26
N ARG A 92 7.63 27.88 -17.78
CA ARG A 92 6.40 28.44 -18.33
C ARG A 92 6.49 28.77 -19.82
N GLY A 93 7.63 29.30 -20.27
CA GLY A 93 7.83 29.69 -21.66
C GLY A 93 8.18 28.54 -22.61
N ASN A 94 8.89 27.51 -22.16
CA ASN A 94 9.39 26.43 -23.03
C ASN A 94 8.55 25.14 -23.00
N PHE A 95 7.74 24.96 -21.95
CA PHE A 95 6.99 23.71 -21.71
C PHE A 95 5.49 23.93 -21.51
N ALA A 96 4.92 25.01 -22.06
CA ALA A 96 3.53 25.39 -21.85
C ALA A 96 2.49 24.26 -22.09
N ASP A 97 2.77 23.33 -23.02
CA ASP A 97 1.86 22.21 -23.32
C ASP A 97 2.11 20.95 -22.47
N SER A 98 3.21 20.91 -21.72
CA SER A 98 3.70 19.73 -20.98
C SER A 98 3.44 19.78 -19.47
N TYR A 99 3.13 20.95 -18.91
CA TYR A 99 2.73 21.10 -17.51
C TYR A 99 1.34 21.75 -17.41
N GLU A 100 0.66 21.56 -16.28
CA GLU A 100 -0.67 22.16 -16.02
C GLU A 100 -0.58 23.24 -14.94
N HIS A 101 0.06 22.93 -13.81
CA HIS A 101 0.28 23.85 -12.70
C HIS A 101 1.75 23.91 -12.31
N ILE A 102 2.23 25.06 -11.85
CA ILE A 102 3.60 25.26 -11.37
C ILE A 102 3.67 26.25 -10.21
N SER A 103 4.29 25.84 -9.11
CA SER A 103 4.57 26.68 -7.95
C SER A 103 6.05 26.69 -7.60
N PRO A 104 6.65 27.86 -7.35
CA PRO A 104 7.89 27.93 -6.60
C PRO A 104 7.64 27.49 -5.16
N ILE A 105 8.63 26.85 -4.55
CA ILE A 105 8.63 26.53 -3.13
C ILE A 105 9.79 27.27 -2.47
N PHE A 106 9.48 28.09 -1.49
CA PHE A 106 10.46 28.69 -0.59
C PHE A 106 10.25 28.11 0.82
N ASN A 107 11.15 27.26 1.29
CA ASN A 107 11.03 26.66 2.61
C ASN A 107 11.95 27.35 3.62
N LYS A 108 11.40 27.72 4.78
CA LYS A 108 12.18 28.20 5.91
C LYS A 108 11.59 27.71 7.23
N GLN A 109 12.45 27.20 8.12
CA GLN A 109 12.07 26.95 9.51
C GLN A 109 11.97 28.28 10.26
N VAL A 110 10.88 28.47 11.00
CA VAL A 110 10.60 29.70 11.73
C VAL A 110 10.08 29.39 13.14
N THR A 111 10.21 30.38 14.03
CA THR A 111 9.48 30.35 15.31
C THR A 111 8.21 31.18 15.15
N ALA A 112 7.06 30.53 15.36
CA ALA A 112 5.76 31.19 15.38
C ALA A 112 5.31 31.41 16.83
N ARG A 113 4.71 32.56 17.09
CA ARG A 113 4.21 32.97 18.39
C ARG A 113 2.82 33.57 18.27
N TYR A 114 1.93 33.12 19.14
CA TYR A 114 0.63 33.73 19.35
C TYR A 114 0.40 33.90 20.85
N LYS A 115 0.27 35.16 21.30
CA LYS A 115 0.16 35.50 22.73
C LYS A 115 1.30 34.88 23.56
N ARG A 116 1.00 33.85 24.36
CA ARG A 116 1.95 33.13 25.22
C ARG A 116 2.45 31.82 24.61
N GLU A 117 1.77 31.31 23.58
CA GLU A 117 2.14 30.08 22.91
C GLU A 117 3.22 30.33 21.87
N THR A 118 4.18 29.43 21.77
CA THR A 118 5.30 29.53 20.84
C THR A 118 5.68 28.13 20.36
N GLY A 119 5.93 27.99 19.06
CA GLY A 119 6.38 26.73 18.46
C GLY A 119 7.30 26.95 17.27
N SER A 120 8.00 25.89 16.87
CA SER A 120 8.88 25.90 15.69
C SER A 120 8.19 25.15 14.56
N TYR A 121 7.97 25.84 13.44
CA TYR A 121 7.21 25.31 12.30
C TYR A 121 7.94 25.60 10.98
N SER A 122 7.62 24.83 9.95
CA SER A 122 8.09 25.11 8.59
C SER A 122 7.12 26.07 7.91
N VAL A 123 7.62 27.20 7.43
CA VAL A 123 6.85 28.08 6.55
C VAL A 123 7.25 27.78 5.11
N ILE A 124 6.24 27.48 4.31
CA ILE A 124 6.37 27.13 2.90
C ILE A 124 5.75 28.27 2.08
N GLY A 125 6.61 28.97 1.35
CA GLY A 125 6.25 30.01 0.41
C GLY A 125 5.80 29.40 -0.90
N VAL A 126 4.54 29.59 -1.27
CA VAL A 126 3.92 29.03 -2.46
C VAL A 126 3.14 30.08 -3.24
N ASN A 127 2.71 29.76 -4.46
CA ASN A 127 1.75 30.57 -5.22
C ASN A 127 0.33 29.98 -5.12
N GLU A 128 -0.62 30.57 -5.83
CA GLU A 128 -2.01 30.11 -5.88
C GLU A 128 -2.16 28.74 -6.57
N GLU A 129 -1.25 28.35 -7.45
CA GLU A 129 -1.35 27.10 -8.21
C GLU A 129 -0.99 25.88 -7.35
N TYR A 130 -0.27 26.08 -6.24
CA TYR A 130 0.17 25.01 -5.34
C TYR A 130 -0.98 24.15 -4.81
N GLN A 131 -2.17 24.73 -4.61
CA GLN A 131 -3.37 23.99 -4.16
C GLN A 131 -3.81 22.87 -5.13
N HIS A 132 -3.39 22.94 -6.39
CA HIS A 132 -3.69 21.93 -7.41
C HIS A 132 -2.56 20.90 -7.56
N ILE A 133 -1.40 21.17 -6.94
CA ILE A 133 -0.24 20.29 -6.93
C ILE A 133 -0.26 19.45 -5.65
N GLU A 134 -0.46 20.13 -4.51
CA GLU A 134 -0.72 19.56 -3.21
C GLU A 134 -2.17 19.89 -2.83
N ILE A 135 -3.03 18.88 -2.94
CA ILE A 135 -4.46 18.94 -2.70
C ILE A 135 -4.66 18.97 -1.18
N VAL A 136 -4.88 20.16 -0.63
CA VAL A 136 -5.19 20.32 0.80
C VAL A 136 -6.65 20.70 0.99
N ASP A 137 -7.31 20.03 1.93
CA ASP A 137 -8.68 20.35 2.31
C ASP A 137 -8.71 21.56 3.23
N ILE A 138 -9.66 22.48 2.99
CA ILE A 138 -9.77 23.72 3.76
C ILE A 138 -10.90 23.57 4.77
N ASP A 139 -10.52 23.34 6.02
CA ASP A 139 -11.45 23.28 7.14
C ASP A 139 -12.17 24.62 7.34
N LYS A 140 -11.42 25.73 7.28
CA LYS A 140 -11.94 27.07 7.55
C LYS A 140 -11.25 28.14 6.71
N GLY A 141 -12.01 29.16 6.30
CA GLY A 141 -11.47 30.37 5.67
C GLY A 141 -11.25 30.22 4.18
N ARG A 142 -10.10 30.66 3.68
CA ARG A 142 -9.76 30.61 2.25
C ARG A 142 -8.29 30.27 2.02
N GLN A 143 -7.99 29.79 0.82
CA GLN A 143 -6.64 29.60 0.33
C GLN A 143 -6.00 30.92 -0.15
N LEU A 144 -4.70 30.83 -0.47
CA LEU A 144 -3.96 31.91 -1.11
C LEU A 144 -4.49 32.15 -2.52
N ASN A 145 -4.66 33.42 -2.89
CA ASN A 145 -5.10 33.81 -4.23
C ASN A 145 -4.01 34.60 -4.96
N THR A 146 -4.20 34.80 -6.27
CA THR A 146 -3.28 35.57 -7.12
C THR A 146 -3.07 37.01 -6.61
N ALA A 147 -4.08 37.62 -5.98
CA ALA A 147 -3.97 38.97 -5.46
C ALA A 147 -3.02 39.04 -4.25
N ASP A 148 -3.04 38.04 -3.35
CA ASP A 148 -2.14 37.94 -2.20
C ASP A 148 -0.68 37.82 -2.65
N VAL A 149 -0.44 36.96 -3.66
CA VAL A 149 0.88 36.74 -4.26
C VAL A 149 1.39 37.99 -4.96
N ARG A 150 0.55 38.66 -5.76
CA ARG A 150 0.92 39.87 -6.51
C ARG A 150 1.16 41.07 -5.60
N SER A 151 0.33 41.24 -4.57
CA SER A 151 0.43 42.35 -3.61
C SER A 151 1.50 42.13 -2.54
N LYS A 152 2.11 40.93 -2.48
CA LYS A 152 3.04 40.53 -1.40
C LYS A 152 2.40 40.69 -0.03
N SER A 153 1.14 40.28 0.08
CA SER A 153 0.36 40.40 1.31
C SER A 153 0.94 39.51 2.41
N LYS A 154 0.93 40.02 3.64
CA LYS A 154 1.35 39.29 4.85
C LYS A 154 0.18 38.43 5.37
N VAL A 155 -0.23 37.46 4.56
CA VAL A 155 -1.30 36.51 4.88
C VAL A 155 -0.75 35.09 4.93
N MET A 156 -1.38 34.22 5.72
CA MET A 156 -0.98 32.83 5.86
C MET A 156 -2.16 31.89 5.99
N VAL A 157 -1.97 30.65 5.51
CA VAL A 157 -2.86 29.53 5.73
C VAL A 157 -2.11 28.53 6.61
N VAL A 158 -2.68 28.15 7.76
CA VAL A 158 -2.02 27.30 8.76
C VAL A 158 -2.56 25.88 8.69
N GLY A 159 -1.73 24.88 8.93
CA GLY A 159 -2.22 23.51 9.08
C GLY A 159 -3.00 23.33 10.39
N ARG A 160 -3.89 22.35 10.43
CA ARG A 160 -4.77 22.05 11.56
C ARG A 160 -4.01 21.83 12.87
N LEU A 161 -2.86 21.13 12.84
CA LEU A 161 -2.02 20.94 14.02
C LEU A 161 -1.34 22.24 14.48
N VAL A 162 -0.92 23.12 13.55
CA VAL A 162 -0.42 24.45 13.91
C VAL A 162 -1.51 25.29 14.56
N ALA A 163 -2.73 25.25 14.01
CA ALA A 163 -3.88 25.95 14.57
C ALA A 163 -4.19 25.45 15.99
N LYS A 164 -4.22 24.13 16.19
CA LYS A 164 -4.45 23.50 17.49
C LYS A 164 -3.36 23.85 18.51
N ASP A 165 -2.09 23.79 18.11
CA ASP A 165 -0.96 24.05 19.02
C ASP A 165 -0.89 25.52 19.46
N LEU A 166 -1.23 26.47 18.58
CA LEU A 166 -1.05 27.91 18.84
C LEU A 166 -2.33 28.62 19.30
N PHE A 167 -3.50 28.18 18.83
CA PHE A 167 -4.77 28.85 19.07
C PHE A 167 -5.71 28.06 20.01
N ASP A 168 -5.33 26.83 20.39
CA ASP A 168 -6.11 25.93 21.25
C ASP A 168 -7.53 25.71 20.67
N GLU A 169 -8.60 26.07 21.39
CA GLU A 169 -9.99 26.03 20.88
C GLU A 169 -10.45 27.35 20.21
N GLY A 170 -9.58 28.36 20.12
CA GLY A 170 -9.92 29.66 19.52
C GLY A 170 -10.05 29.64 17.99
N ASP A 171 -10.80 30.58 17.42
CA ASP A 171 -10.85 30.75 15.96
C ASP A 171 -9.55 31.42 15.46
N PRO A 172 -8.72 30.73 14.65
CA PRO A 172 -7.48 31.29 14.14
C PRO A 172 -7.72 32.31 13.02
N ILE A 173 -8.89 32.34 12.38
CA ILE A 173 -9.13 33.22 11.22
C ILE A 173 -9.19 34.68 11.65
N GLY A 174 -8.51 35.54 10.89
CA GLY A 174 -8.43 36.97 11.13
C GLY A 174 -7.50 37.35 12.29
N GLN A 175 -6.90 36.36 12.96
CA GLN A 175 -5.92 36.59 14.01
C GLN A 175 -4.54 36.86 13.42
N PHE A 176 -3.75 37.58 14.20
CA PHE A 176 -2.39 37.95 13.86
C PHE A 176 -1.39 36.99 14.50
N LEU A 177 -0.66 36.27 13.66
CA LEU A 177 0.41 35.37 14.06
C LEU A 177 1.76 36.07 13.89
N GLU A 178 2.60 36.06 14.91
CA GLU A 178 3.95 36.60 14.84
C GLU A 178 4.94 35.49 14.44
N ILE A 179 5.68 35.71 13.37
CA ILE A 179 6.71 34.80 12.89
C ILE A 179 8.03 35.55 12.79
N ASN A 180 9.03 35.12 13.56
CA ASN A 180 10.34 35.77 13.63
C ASN A 180 10.27 37.31 13.81
N GLY A 181 9.34 37.81 14.62
CA GLY A 181 9.15 39.24 14.87
C GLY A 181 8.27 39.98 13.84
N ILE A 182 7.69 39.28 12.87
CA ILE A 182 6.83 39.87 11.83
C ILE A 182 5.42 39.32 11.94
N THR A 183 4.45 40.21 11.93
CA THR A 183 3.03 39.86 12.05
C THR A 183 2.41 39.53 10.69
N TYR A 184 1.71 38.41 10.64
CA TYR A 184 0.94 37.92 9.50
C TYR A 184 -0.52 37.68 9.90
N ASN A 185 -1.46 37.89 8.98
CA ASN A 185 -2.87 37.59 9.20
C ASN A 185 -3.21 36.16 8.75
N VAL A 186 -3.84 35.38 9.60
CA VAL A 186 -4.29 34.02 9.25
C VAL A 186 -5.61 34.10 8.48
N VAL A 187 -5.62 33.59 7.25
CA VAL A 187 -6.79 33.67 6.34
C VAL A 187 -7.47 32.32 6.10
N GLY A 188 -6.84 31.23 6.50
CA GLY A 188 -7.44 29.90 6.41
C GLY A 188 -6.69 28.86 7.23
N VAL A 189 -7.36 27.73 7.43
CA VAL A 189 -6.84 26.52 8.06
C VAL A 189 -7.04 25.37 7.10
N PHE A 190 -5.99 24.61 6.85
CA PHE A 190 -6.05 23.40 6.04
C PHE A 190 -5.83 22.15 6.90
N SER A 191 -6.42 21.05 6.49
CA SER A 191 -6.23 19.72 7.07
C SER A 191 -5.66 18.77 6.02
N ASP A 192 -4.95 17.76 6.51
CA ASP A 192 -4.45 16.65 5.72
C ASP A 192 -4.59 15.38 6.57
N ASP A 193 -5.67 14.64 6.34
CA ASP A 193 -6.07 13.50 7.17
C ASP A 193 -5.03 12.35 7.16
N ASP A 194 -4.15 12.31 6.15
CA ASP A 194 -3.18 11.24 5.94
C ASP A 194 -1.72 11.63 6.29
N ASP A 195 -1.42 12.92 6.52
CA ASP A 195 -0.05 13.40 6.81
C ASP A 195 0.04 14.48 7.91
N ASP A 196 0.17 14.02 9.17
CA ASP A 196 0.48 14.85 10.35
C ASP A 196 1.69 15.78 10.15
N ARG A 197 2.66 15.40 9.30
CA ARG A 197 3.84 16.24 9.05
C ARG A 197 3.46 17.46 8.22
N SER A 198 2.56 17.29 7.25
CA SER A 198 2.07 18.37 6.39
C SER A 198 1.15 19.32 7.15
N GLU A 199 0.37 18.82 8.11
CA GLU A 199 -0.45 19.64 9.00
C GLU A 199 0.36 20.54 9.97
N ARG A 200 1.68 20.34 10.08
CA ARG A 200 2.60 21.22 10.83
C ARG A 200 3.26 22.30 9.96
N ASN A 201 2.87 22.41 8.70
CA ASN A 201 3.34 23.45 7.79
C ASN A 201 2.45 24.69 7.85
N ILE A 202 3.02 25.82 7.46
CA ILE A 202 2.30 27.08 7.28
C ILE A 202 2.56 27.58 5.86
N TYR A 203 1.50 27.80 5.08
CA TYR A 203 1.59 28.35 3.74
C TYR A 203 1.50 29.87 3.74
N ALA A 204 2.37 30.51 2.97
CA ALA A 204 2.35 31.95 2.74
C ALA A 204 2.72 32.27 1.28
N PRO A 205 2.41 33.47 0.76
CA PRO A 205 2.86 33.84 -0.57
C PRO A 205 4.39 33.85 -0.67
N TYR A 206 4.95 33.12 -1.63
CA TYR A 206 6.40 33.02 -1.82
C TYR A 206 7.05 34.40 -2.01
N THR A 207 6.38 35.30 -2.72
CA THR A 207 6.82 36.69 -2.97
C THR A 207 6.96 37.51 -1.70
N THR A 208 6.12 37.25 -0.69
CA THR A 208 6.17 37.89 0.63
C THR A 208 7.37 37.39 1.41
N LEU A 209 7.59 36.08 1.45
CA LEU A 209 8.71 35.47 2.19
C LEU A 209 10.06 35.84 1.58
N GLN A 210 10.18 35.77 0.25
CA GLN A 210 11.39 36.17 -0.47
C GLN A 210 11.79 37.61 -0.14
N ARG A 211 10.82 38.54 -0.13
CA ARG A 211 11.05 39.95 0.22
C ARG A 211 11.50 40.12 1.67
N ILE A 212 10.89 39.39 2.60
CA ILE A 212 11.11 39.55 4.03
C ILE A 212 12.42 38.92 4.49
N TYR A 213 12.73 37.71 4.02
CA TYR A 213 13.77 36.87 4.62
C TYR A 213 15.11 36.86 3.91
N GLY A 214 15.19 37.40 2.70
CA GLY A 214 16.45 37.45 1.95
C GLY A 214 16.52 38.55 0.90
N ASN A 215 15.40 39.21 0.59
CA ASN A 215 15.27 40.10 -0.56
C ASN A 215 15.93 39.49 -1.82
N THR A 216 15.61 38.22 -2.06
CA THR A 216 16.22 37.36 -3.07
C THR A 216 15.14 36.75 -3.96
N ASP A 217 15.52 36.31 -5.16
CA ASP A 217 14.69 35.53 -6.07
C ASP A 217 14.91 34.01 -5.92
N ASP A 218 15.68 33.60 -4.91
CA ASP A 218 15.99 32.20 -4.64
C ASP A 218 14.74 31.39 -4.23
N ILE A 219 14.61 30.18 -4.76
CA ILE A 219 13.57 29.20 -4.41
C ILE A 219 14.21 27.84 -4.06
N SER A 220 13.69 27.19 -3.02
CA SER A 220 14.23 25.93 -2.51
C SER A 220 13.97 24.76 -3.46
N SER A 221 12.80 24.73 -4.08
CA SER A 221 12.38 23.71 -5.03
C SER A 221 11.29 24.24 -5.96
N ILE A 222 10.98 23.47 -6.99
CA ILE A 222 9.91 23.75 -7.95
C ILE A 222 8.94 22.57 -7.90
N ALA A 223 7.68 22.85 -7.59
CA ALA A 223 6.59 21.89 -7.72
C ALA A 223 5.83 22.18 -9.01
N LEU A 224 5.49 21.15 -9.76
CA LEU A 224 4.64 21.26 -10.95
C LEU A 224 3.83 19.99 -11.18
N THR A 225 2.73 20.08 -11.93
CA THR A 225 2.00 18.93 -12.44
C THR A 225 2.26 18.76 -13.92
N TYR A 226 2.50 17.53 -14.38
CA TYR A 226 2.57 17.26 -15.82
C TYR A 226 1.17 17.16 -16.43
N ASN A 227 1.07 17.34 -17.74
CA ASN A 227 -0.21 17.26 -18.47
C ASN A 227 -0.93 15.92 -18.17
N PRO A 228 -2.18 15.93 -17.65
CA PRO A 228 -2.88 14.72 -17.21
C PRO A 228 -3.17 13.73 -18.35
N GLN A 229 -3.06 14.16 -19.61
CA GLN A 229 -3.19 13.29 -20.78
C GLN A 229 -1.93 12.46 -21.07
N PHE A 230 -0.82 12.72 -20.37
CA PHE A 230 0.41 11.97 -20.56
C PHE A 230 0.27 10.54 -20.02
N SER A 231 0.75 9.58 -20.83
CA SER A 231 1.04 8.24 -20.33
C SER A 231 2.20 8.27 -19.32
N LEU A 232 2.31 7.24 -18.48
CA LEU A 232 3.43 7.10 -17.53
C LEU A 232 4.80 7.28 -18.21
N ALA A 233 5.00 6.67 -19.39
CA ALA A 233 6.25 6.79 -20.14
C ALA A 233 6.53 8.24 -20.58
N GLN A 234 5.51 8.99 -21.00
CA GLN A 234 5.65 10.39 -21.38
C GLN A 234 5.94 11.28 -20.16
N ALA A 235 5.28 11.02 -19.02
CA ALA A 235 5.54 11.75 -17.78
C ALA A 235 6.98 11.55 -17.27
N LEU A 236 7.50 10.31 -17.35
CA LEU A 236 8.90 10.00 -17.03
C LEU A 236 9.86 10.70 -18.01
N THR A 237 9.59 10.60 -19.31
CA THR A 237 10.42 11.28 -20.33
C THR A 237 10.46 12.79 -20.12
N PHE A 238 9.34 13.41 -19.74
CA PHE A 238 9.28 14.84 -19.41
C PHE A 238 10.12 15.17 -18.16
N SER A 239 10.07 14.31 -17.13
CA SER A 239 10.88 14.47 -15.92
C SER A 239 12.38 14.40 -16.23
N ASP A 240 12.80 13.43 -17.05
CA ASP A 240 14.18 13.28 -17.50
C ASP A 240 14.64 14.47 -18.34
N GLN A 241 13.77 14.99 -19.22
CA GLN A 241 14.05 16.18 -20.02
C GLN A 241 14.26 17.42 -19.14
N LEU A 242 13.43 17.62 -18.11
CA LEU A 242 13.60 18.69 -17.14
C LEU A 242 14.94 18.57 -16.40
N GLU A 243 15.28 17.37 -15.93
CA GLU A 243 16.54 17.12 -15.23
C GLU A 243 17.76 17.45 -16.11
N VAL A 244 17.81 16.89 -17.32
CA VAL A 244 18.92 17.10 -18.26
C VAL A 244 19.06 18.57 -18.64
N LEU A 245 17.94 19.25 -18.87
CA LEU A 245 17.95 20.68 -19.22
C LEU A 245 18.51 21.52 -18.08
N PHE A 246 18.04 21.28 -16.85
CA PHE A 246 18.48 22.04 -15.68
C PHE A 246 19.92 21.72 -15.31
N LYS A 247 20.37 20.46 -15.43
CA LYS A 247 21.79 20.09 -15.30
C LYS A 247 22.65 20.86 -16.29
N ARG A 248 22.23 20.96 -17.55
CA ARG A 248 22.93 21.76 -18.58
C ARG A 248 22.97 23.24 -18.24
N LYS A 249 21.82 23.83 -17.86
CA LYS A 249 21.70 25.25 -17.49
C LYS A 249 22.64 25.62 -16.35
N TYR A 250 22.69 24.77 -15.32
CA TYR A 250 23.52 24.99 -14.13
C TYR A 250 24.96 24.47 -14.27
N LYS A 251 25.33 23.87 -15.42
CA LYS A 251 26.64 23.23 -15.64
C LYS A 251 26.96 22.18 -14.56
N VAL A 252 26.02 21.27 -14.35
CA VAL A 252 26.16 20.10 -13.49
C VAL A 252 26.50 18.89 -14.37
N SER A 253 27.33 17.98 -13.85
CA SER A 253 27.65 16.72 -14.53
C SER A 253 26.36 15.96 -14.88
N PRO A 254 26.21 15.42 -16.10
CA PRO A 254 25.09 14.53 -16.43
C PRO A 254 24.98 13.34 -15.47
N ASP A 255 26.12 12.85 -14.99
CA ASP A 255 26.24 11.67 -14.13
C ASP A 255 25.99 11.99 -12.64
N ASP A 256 26.04 13.27 -12.23
CA ASP A 256 25.78 13.69 -10.84
C ASP A 256 24.28 13.58 -10.53
N GLN A 257 23.90 12.54 -9.80
CA GLN A 257 22.52 12.26 -9.37
C GLN A 257 22.09 13.07 -8.13
N SER A 258 23.01 13.78 -7.47
CA SER A 258 22.76 14.43 -6.19
C SER A 258 22.41 15.91 -6.34
N ALA A 259 23.03 16.59 -7.29
CA ALA A 259 22.97 18.05 -7.42
C ALA A 259 21.59 18.60 -7.85
N ILE A 260 20.95 17.96 -8.83
CA ILE A 260 19.62 18.32 -9.32
C ILE A 260 18.88 17.00 -9.51
N GLY A 261 17.74 16.87 -8.84
CA GLY A 261 16.88 15.71 -8.95
C GLY A 261 15.45 16.10 -9.25
N VAL A 262 14.78 15.24 -10.02
CA VAL A 262 13.36 15.35 -10.34
C VAL A 262 12.64 14.15 -9.75
N ARG A 263 11.76 14.39 -8.78
CA ARG A 263 10.93 13.35 -8.17
C ARG A 263 9.55 13.38 -8.80
N ASN A 264 9.25 12.37 -9.60
CA ASN A 264 7.93 12.18 -10.18
C ASN A 264 7.10 11.24 -9.30
N ARG A 265 5.91 11.68 -8.84
CA ARG A 265 5.04 10.84 -8.00
C ARG A 265 4.49 9.63 -8.74
N ALA A 266 4.25 9.72 -10.05
CA ALA A 266 3.81 8.59 -10.86
C ALA A 266 4.86 7.46 -10.91
N GLN A 267 6.16 7.80 -10.88
CA GLN A 267 7.24 6.82 -10.77
C GLN A 267 7.18 6.10 -9.42
N GLY A 268 7.11 6.85 -8.32
CA GLY A 268 7.03 6.27 -6.98
C GLY A 268 5.82 5.35 -6.80
N PHE A 269 4.66 5.74 -7.33
CA PHE A 269 3.47 4.90 -7.32
C PHE A 269 3.63 3.63 -8.15
N SER A 270 4.25 3.74 -9.33
CA SER A 270 4.57 2.58 -10.17
C SER A 270 5.55 1.62 -9.49
N ASP A 271 6.56 2.14 -8.80
CA ASP A 271 7.55 1.35 -8.07
C ASP A 271 6.90 0.60 -6.90
N VAL A 272 6.05 1.27 -6.12
CA VAL A 272 5.28 0.63 -5.04
C VAL A 272 4.34 -0.45 -5.58
N ASN A 273 3.62 -0.19 -6.68
CA ASN A 273 2.76 -1.19 -7.31
C ASN A 273 3.56 -2.38 -7.84
N SER A 274 4.72 -2.16 -8.43
CA SER A 274 5.59 -3.23 -8.94
C SER A 274 6.16 -4.08 -7.80
N PHE A 275 6.63 -3.43 -6.74
CA PHE A 275 7.17 -4.09 -5.56
C PHE A 275 6.11 -4.90 -4.80
N THR A 276 4.94 -4.30 -4.53
CA THR A 276 3.82 -5.00 -3.88
C THR A 276 3.26 -6.11 -4.75
N GLY A 277 3.24 -5.92 -6.08
CA GLY A 277 2.89 -6.98 -7.04
C GLY A 277 3.83 -8.18 -6.97
N LEU A 278 5.14 -7.94 -6.90
CA LEU A 278 6.14 -9.00 -6.71
C LEU A 278 5.94 -9.75 -5.39
N LEU A 279 5.74 -9.02 -4.28
CA LEU A 279 5.48 -9.62 -2.96
C LEU A 279 4.18 -10.44 -2.96
N SER A 280 3.15 -9.97 -3.64
CA SER A 280 1.89 -10.71 -3.81
C SER A 280 2.13 -12.01 -4.58
N MET A 281 2.88 -11.96 -5.68
CA MET A 281 3.23 -13.14 -6.46
C MET A 281 4.05 -14.15 -5.63
N MET A 282 5.02 -13.69 -4.84
CA MET A 282 5.78 -14.54 -3.92
C MET A 282 4.88 -15.15 -2.84
N SER A 283 3.94 -14.37 -2.28
CA SER A 283 2.98 -14.84 -1.28
C SER A 283 2.08 -15.94 -1.83
N ILE A 284 1.59 -15.78 -3.07
CA ILE A 284 0.84 -16.81 -3.78
C ILE A 284 1.71 -18.05 -4.02
N GLY A 285 2.97 -17.87 -4.43
CA GLY A 285 3.92 -18.97 -4.62
C GLY A 285 4.18 -19.77 -3.35
N VAL A 286 4.40 -19.10 -2.22
CA VAL A 286 4.56 -19.72 -0.90
C VAL A 286 3.26 -20.42 -0.49
N GLY A 287 2.10 -19.78 -0.67
CA GLY A 287 0.80 -20.38 -0.42
C GLY A 287 0.58 -21.66 -1.22
N PHE A 288 0.96 -21.66 -2.49
CA PHE A 288 0.88 -22.83 -3.36
C PHE A 288 1.76 -23.99 -2.88
N LEU A 289 2.99 -23.71 -2.44
CA LEU A 289 3.88 -24.72 -1.86
C LEU A 289 3.32 -25.31 -0.56
N ILE A 290 2.74 -24.46 0.30
CA ILE A 290 2.10 -24.91 1.55
C ILE A 290 0.86 -25.78 1.24
N LEU A 291 0.07 -25.41 0.23
CA LEU A 291 -1.07 -26.22 -0.22
C LEU A 291 -0.61 -27.60 -0.73
N ILE A 292 0.47 -27.68 -1.50
CA ILE A 292 1.05 -28.97 -1.94
C ILE A 292 1.48 -29.80 -0.73
N ALA A 293 2.19 -29.20 0.23
CA ALA A 293 2.59 -29.89 1.46
C ALA A 293 1.36 -30.42 2.22
N GLY A 294 0.28 -29.63 2.29
CA GLY A 294 -1.01 -30.03 2.84
C GLY A 294 -1.62 -31.22 2.09
N ILE A 295 -1.67 -31.18 0.77
CA ILE A 295 -2.19 -32.28 -0.09
C ILE A 295 -1.43 -33.58 0.18
N VAL A 296 -0.10 -33.53 0.25
CA VAL A 296 0.74 -34.71 0.53
C VAL A 296 0.49 -35.23 1.94
N GLY A 297 0.39 -34.34 2.93
CA GLY A 297 0.09 -34.70 4.31
C GLY A 297 -1.26 -35.43 4.45
N ILE A 298 -2.32 -34.86 3.87
CA ILE A 298 -3.66 -35.45 3.84
C ILE A 298 -3.63 -36.80 3.11
N GLY A 299 -2.96 -36.86 1.96
CA GLY A 299 -2.84 -38.07 1.16
C GLY A 299 -2.20 -39.22 1.94
N ASN A 300 -1.12 -38.94 2.67
CA ASN A 300 -0.44 -39.95 3.51
C ASN A 300 -1.35 -40.47 4.62
N ILE A 301 -2.06 -39.57 5.31
CA ILE A 301 -3.02 -39.94 6.35
C ILE A 301 -4.15 -40.81 5.75
N LEU A 302 -4.71 -40.41 4.61
CA LEU A 302 -5.75 -41.17 3.90
C LEU A 302 -5.30 -42.57 3.47
N VAL A 303 -4.06 -42.72 2.99
CA VAL A 303 -3.51 -44.04 2.65
C VAL A 303 -3.42 -44.93 3.89
N PHE A 304 -2.98 -44.39 5.03
CA PHE A 304 -2.93 -45.14 6.29
C PHE A 304 -4.32 -45.62 6.74
N ILE A 305 -5.32 -44.75 6.66
CA ILE A 305 -6.71 -45.08 7.05
C ILE A 305 -7.32 -46.16 6.16
N ILE A 306 -7.08 -46.06 4.85
CA ILE A 306 -7.58 -47.08 3.91
C ILE A 306 -6.99 -48.45 4.26
N LYS A 307 -5.74 -48.50 4.72
CA LYS A 307 -5.11 -49.75 5.17
C LYS A 307 -5.83 -50.31 6.40
N GLU A 308 -6.10 -49.50 7.43
CA GLU A 308 -6.87 -49.94 8.61
C GLU A 308 -8.28 -50.43 8.26
N ARG A 309 -8.95 -49.79 7.29
CA ARG A 309 -10.31 -50.14 6.86
C ARG A 309 -10.37 -51.11 5.67
N THR A 310 -9.27 -51.77 5.32
CA THR A 310 -9.21 -52.66 4.14
C THR A 310 -10.26 -53.77 4.22
N LYS A 311 -10.46 -54.37 5.41
CA LYS A 311 -11.40 -55.47 5.66
C LYS A 311 -12.86 -55.04 5.49
N GLU A 312 -13.23 -53.87 6.03
CA GLU A 312 -14.57 -53.27 5.85
C GLU A 312 -14.87 -52.98 4.37
N ILE A 313 -13.90 -52.39 3.66
CA ILE A 313 -14.00 -52.10 2.21
C ILE A 313 -14.16 -53.41 1.41
N GLY A 314 -13.43 -54.47 1.79
CA GLY A 314 -13.52 -55.79 1.21
C GLY A 314 -14.90 -56.44 1.35
N ILE A 315 -15.49 -56.37 2.56
CA ILE A 315 -16.84 -56.90 2.84
C ILE A 315 -17.89 -56.18 1.99
N ARG A 316 -17.85 -54.84 1.91
CA ARG A 316 -18.80 -54.06 1.09
C ARG A 316 -18.74 -54.42 -0.38
N LYS A 317 -17.51 -54.63 -0.88
CA LYS A 317 -17.29 -54.99 -2.28
C LYS A 317 -17.74 -56.43 -2.57
N ALA A 318 -17.62 -57.34 -1.61
CA ALA A 318 -18.17 -58.68 -1.69
C ALA A 318 -19.72 -58.68 -1.70
N LEU A 319 -20.34 -57.72 -1.01
CA LEU A 319 -21.79 -57.47 -1.01
C LEU A 319 -22.30 -56.71 -2.25
N GLY A 320 -21.44 -56.41 -3.23
CA GLY A 320 -21.83 -55.83 -4.51
C GLY A 320 -21.64 -54.31 -4.65
N ALA A 321 -20.97 -53.64 -3.70
CA ALA A 321 -20.66 -52.22 -3.83
C ALA A 321 -19.77 -51.93 -5.05
N ARG A 322 -20.18 -50.97 -5.89
CA ARG A 322 -19.43 -50.58 -7.09
C ARG A 322 -18.15 -49.83 -6.69
N PRO A 323 -17.01 -50.01 -7.39
CA PRO A 323 -15.76 -49.29 -7.11
C PRO A 323 -15.93 -47.76 -7.04
N ASN A 324 -16.83 -47.20 -7.86
CA ASN A 324 -17.13 -45.76 -7.87
C ASN A 324 -17.84 -45.30 -6.59
N GLN A 325 -18.65 -46.14 -5.93
CA GLN A 325 -19.31 -45.78 -4.67
C GLN A 325 -18.27 -45.62 -3.55
N ILE A 326 -17.27 -46.51 -3.50
CA ILE A 326 -16.15 -46.45 -2.54
C ILE A 326 -15.28 -45.21 -2.82
N LEU A 327 -15.00 -44.95 -4.11
CA LEU A 327 -14.25 -43.76 -4.53
C LEU A 327 -14.97 -42.46 -4.10
N SER A 328 -16.26 -42.35 -4.39
CA SER A 328 -17.05 -41.16 -4.04
C SER A 328 -17.14 -40.95 -2.53
N LEU A 329 -17.27 -42.00 -1.72
CA LEU A 329 -17.33 -41.88 -0.26
C LEU A 329 -16.07 -41.21 0.31
N VAL A 330 -14.89 -41.70 -0.08
CA VAL A 330 -13.60 -41.16 0.39
C VAL A 330 -13.36 -39.74 -0.13
N LEU A 331 -13.75 -39.46 -1.38
CA LEU A 331 -13.66 -38.11 -1.95
C LEU A 331 -14.55 -37.12 -1.19
N TYR A 332 -15.80 -37.48 -0.90
CA TYR A 332 -16.71 -36.62 -0.14
C TYR A 332 -16.22 -36.40 1.30
N GLU A 333 -15.72 -37.43 1.98
CA GLU A 333 -15.12 -37.28 3.32
C GLU A 333 -13.94 -36.29 3.27
N SER A 334 -13.08 -36.41 2.25
CA SER A 334 -11.94 -35.50 2.06
C SER A 334 -12.39 -34.06 1.81
N ILE A 335 -13.33 -33.84 0.88
CA ILE A 335 -13.85 -32.50 0.55
C ILE A 335 -14.51 -31.84 1.76
N VAL A 336 -15.31 -32.58 2.53
CA VAL A 336 -15.98 -32.04 3.72
C VAL A 336 -14.95 -31.59 4.75
N ILE A 337 -13.93 -32.43 5.02
CA ILE A 337 -12.88 -32.10 5.98
C ILE A 337 -12.08 -30.87 5.50
N THR A 338 -11.65 -30.82 4.24
CA THR A 338 -10.87 -29.68 3.72
C THR A 338 -11.68 -28.40 3.67
N THR A 339 -12.97 -28.46 3.33
CA THR A 339 -13.84 -27.28 3.28
C THR A 339 -14.08 -26.70 4.67
N ILE A 340 -14.45 -27.55 5.65
CA ILE A 340 -14.67 -27.09 7.04
C ILE A 340 -13.38 -26.52 7.61
N SER A 341 -12.27 -27.24 7.44
CA SER A 341 -10.98 -26.80 7.97
C SER A 341 -10.51 -25.52 7.33
N GLY A 342 -10.79 -25.36 6.03
CA GLY A 342 -10.42 -24.15 5.34
C GLY A 342 -11.24 -22.93 5.71
N PHE A 343 -12.53 -23.12 5.93
CA PHE A 343 -13.38 -22.10 6.51
C PHE A 343 -12.93 -21.70 7.92
N VAL A 344 -12.56 -22.68 8.75
CA VAL A 344 -11.99 -22.41 10.09
C VAL A 344 -10.68 -21.63 9.98
N GLY A 345 -9.75 -22.03 9.11
CA GLY A 345 -8.49 -21.31 8.89
C GLY A 345 -8.69 -19.87 8.43
N LEU A 346 -9.65 -19.63 7.52
CA LEU A 346 -10.04 -18.30 7.07
C LEU A 346 -10.61 -17.46 8.22
N LEU A 347 -11.55 -18.02 9.01
CA LEU A 347 -12.11 -17.32 10.17
C LEU A 347 -11.04 -16.95 11.20
N PHE A 348 -10.09 -17.86 11.46
CA PHE A 348 -8.96 -17.57 12.33
C PHE A 348 -8.07 -16.45 11.77
N ALA A 349 -7.77 -16.46 10.47
CA ALA A 349 -6.98 -15.39 9.85
C ALA A 349 -7.69 -14.04 9.95
N MET A 350 -8.98 -13.99 9.63
CA MET A 350 -9.80 -12.77 9.75
C MET A 350 -9.91 -12.30 11.20
N GLY A 351 -10.07 -13.22 12.16
CA GLY A 351 -10.12 -12.89 13.58
C GLY A 351 -8.82 -12.27 14.07
N ILE A 352 -7.66 -12.82 13.66
CA ILE A 352 -6.36 -12.23 13.99
C ILE A 352 -6.20 -10.86 13.31
N LEU A 353 -6.56 -10.74 12.04
CA LEU A 353 -6.49 -9.45 11.33
C LEU A 353 -7.35 -8.39 12.01
N ALA A 354 -8.57 -8.71 12.44
CA ALA A 354 -9.45 -7.78 13.13
C ALA A 354 -8.89 -7.32 14.49
N ILE A 355 -8.11 -8.17 15.18
CA ILE A 355 -7.46 -7.81 16.44
C ILE A 355 -6.17 -7.01 16.20
N VAL A 356 -5.38 -7.39 15.19
CA VAL A 356 -4.05 -6.84 14.95
C VAL A 356 -4.10 -5.54 14.13
N ALA A 357 -4.99 -5.43 13.16
CA ALA A 357 -5.12 -4.25 12.31
C ALA A 357 -5.25 -2.93 13.09
N PRO A 358 -6.11 -2.80 14.12
CA PRO A 358 -6.21 -1.55 14.88
C PRO A 358 -5.02 -1.30 15.83
N LEU A 359 -4.16 -2.31 16.06
CA LEU A 359 -2.97 -2.17 16.91
C LEU A 359 -1.74 -1.69 16.11
N ILE A 360 -1.80 -1.72 14.78
CA ILE A 360 -0.73 -1.26 13.91
C ILE A 360 -1.08 0.13 13.41
N ASP A 361 -0.53 1.14 14.07
CA ASP A 361 -0.61 2.55 13.65
C ASP A 361 0.75 2.98 13.11
N THR A 362 1.05 2.56 11.88
CA THR A 362 2.31 2.96 11.22
C THR A 362 2.02 3.49 9.82
N PRO A 363 2.63 4.62 9.41
CA PRO A 363 2.40 5.18 8.07
C PRO A 363 2.72 4.21 6.93
N ALA A 364 3.63 3.25 7.14
CA ALA A 364 4.05 2.30 6.11
C ALA A 364 3.16 1.06 5.99
N PHE A 365 2.22 0.87 6.92
CA PHE A 365 1.36 -0.31 6.95
C PHE A 365 0.00 0.06 7.55
N SER A 366 -1.01 0.15 6.69
CA SER A 366 -2.35 0.59 7.07
C SER A 366 -3.41 -0.36 6.52
N ASN A 367 -4.43 -0.64 7.32
CA ASN A 367 -5.61 -1.43 6.93
C ASN A 367 -5.28 -2.72 6.14
N PRO A 368 -4.64 -3.73 6.77
CA PRO A 368 -4.39 -5.02 6.14
C PRO A 368 -5.73 -5.74 5.90
N SER A 369 -6.12 -5.83 4.63
CA SER A 369 -7.40 -6.42 4.24
C SER A 369 -7.22 -7.40 3.08
N VAL A 370 -8.18 -8.32 2.96
CA VAL A 370 -8.22 -9.30 1.87
C VAL A 370 -9.52 -9.13 1.12
N ASP A 371 -9.41 -8.92 -0.19
CA ASP A 371 -10.57 -8.79 -1.05
C ASP A 371 -11.42 -10.06 -1.04
N VAL A 372 -12.74 -9.87 -1.15
CA VAL A 372 -13.72 -10.96 -1.25
C VAL A 372 -13.39 -11.89 -2.42
N SER A 373 -12.89 -11.35 -3.53
CA SER A 373 -12.43 -12.11 -4.70
C SER A 373 -11.31 -13.09 -4.34
N THR A 374 -10.31 -12.65 -3.57
CA THR A 374 -9.19 -13.47 -3.10
C THR A 374 -9.68 -14.59 -2.18
N VAL A 375 -10.65 -14.30 -1.30
CA VAL A 375 -11.27 -15.32 -0.44
C VAL A 375 -12.01 -16.38 -1.26
N VAL A 376 -12.77 -15.97 -2.27
CA VAL A 376 -13.48 -16.90 -3.17
C VAL A 376 -12.49 -17.77 -3.95
N ILE A 377 -11.43 -17.18 -4.51
CA ILE A 377 -10.40 -17.92 -5.23
C ILE A 377 -9.69 -18.91 -4.30
N ALA A 378 -9.30 -18.48 -3.10
CA ALA A 378 -8.68 -19.36 -2.10
C ALA A 378 -9.60 -20.54 -1.74
N THR A 379 -10.90 -20.28 -1.61
CA THR A 379 -11.91 -21.32 -1.35
C THR A 379 -12.02 -22.33 -2.50
N LEU A 380 -12.01 -21.85 -3.74
CA LEU A 380 -12.03 -22.74 -4.92
C LEU A 380 -10.75 -23.59 -5.01
N VAL A 381 -9.59 -22.97 -4.81
CA VAL A 381 -8.30 -23.67 -4.79
C VAL A 381 -8.30 -24.76 -3.72
N LEU A 382 -8.86 -24.50 -2.54
CA LEU A 382 -8.98 -25.51 -1.48
C LEU A 382 -9.83 -26.71 -1.83
N ILE A 383 -10.99 -26.47 -2.44
CA ILE A 383 -11.88 -27.55 -2.87
C ILE A 383 -11.13 -28.43 -3.88
N ILE A 384 -10.44 -27.82 -4.83
CA ILE A 384 -9.62 -28.54 -5.82
C ILE A 384 -8.50 -29.32 -5.11
N SER A 385 -7.77 -28.71 -4.18
CA SER A 385 -6.72 -29.36 -3.41
C SER A 385 -7.26 -30.57 -2.61
N GLY A 386 -8.42 -30.45 -1.98
CA GLY A 386 -9.07 -31.55 -1.26
C GLY A 386 -9.46 -32.72 -2.16
N VAL A 387 -9.96 -32.43 -3.36
CA VAL A 387 -10.23 -33.44 -4.39
C VAL A 387 -8.93 -34.15 -4.81
N VAL A 388 -7.87 -33.39 -5.10
CA VAL A 388 -6.57 -33.94 -5.52
C VAL A 388 -5.95 -34.81 -4.43
N ALA A 389 -5.96 -34.34 -3.18
CA ALA A 389 -5.45 -35.08 -2.03
C ALA A 389 -6.20 -36.40 -1.80
N GLY A 390 -7.53 -36.39 -1.96
CA GLY A 390 -8.37 -37.56 -1.79
C GLY A 390 -8.31 -38.54 -2.96
N TRP A 391 -8.02 -38.07 -4.18
CA TRP A 391 -8.18 -38.88 -5.39
C TRP A 391 -7.22 -40.07 -5.47
N VAL A 392 -5.94 -39.85 -5.21
CA VAL A 392 -4.91 -40.90 -5.25
C VAL A 392 -5.20 -42.04 -4.25
N PRO A 393 -5.41 -41.77 -2.94
CA PRO A 393 -5.78 -42.79 -1.98
C PRO A 393 -7.12 -43.46 -2.30
N ALA A 394 -8.16 -42.68 -2.64
CA ALA A 394 -9.48 -43.23 -2.94
C ALA A 394 -9.46 -44.18 -4.15
N ARG A 395 -8.63 -43.89 -5.17
CA ARG A 395 -8.42 -44.76 -6.33
C ARG A 395 -7.68 -46.04 -5.96
N LYS A 396 -6.81 -46.00 -4.95
CA LYS A 396 -6.15 -47.19 -4.41
C LYS A 396 -7.13 -48.06 -3.63
N ALA A 397 -8.01 -47.47 -2.81
CA ALA A 397 -9.07 -48.17 -2.08
C ALA A 397 -10.06 -48.88 -3.01
N SER A 398 -10.53 -48.20 -4.06
CA SER A 398 -11.53 -48.76 -4.98
C SER A 398 -11.01 -49.96 -5.79
N LYS A 399 -9.67 -50.11 -5.91
CA LYS A 399 -9.00 -51.22 -6.62
C LYS A 399 -8.69 -52.43 -5.73
N VAL A 400 -8.92 -52.37 -4.42
CA VAL A 400 -8.71 -53.50 -3.50
C VAL A 400 -9.57 -54.70 -3.92
N ARG A 401 -8.98 -55.90 -4.00
CA ARG A 401 -9.71 -57.13 -4.37
C ARG A 401 -10.35 -57.75 -3.12
N PRO A 402 -11.64 -58.16 -3.14
CA PRO A 402 -12.33 -58.70 -1.97
C PRO A 402 -11.60 -59.88 -1.33
N ILE A 403 -11.07 -60.79 -2.16
CA ILE A 403 -10.36 -62.00 -1.70
C ILE A 403 -9.06 -61.70 -0.95
N VAL A 404 -8.38 -60.60 -1.28
CA VAL A 404 -7.14 -60.18 -0.60
C VAL A 404 -7.48 -59.45 0.70
N ALA A 405 -8.56 -58.66 0.70
CA ALA A 405 -9.01 -57.91 1.87
C ALA A 405 -9.56 -58.78 3.00
N LEU A 406 -10.11 -59.96 2.68
CA LEU A 406 -10.67 -60.89 3.66
C LEU A 406 -9.61 -61.85 4.25
N ASN A 407 -8.49 -62.05 3.53
CA ASN A 407 -7.37 -62.92 3.94
C ASN A 407 -6.17 -62.17 4.52
N SER A 408 -6.22 -60.84 4.59
CA SER A 408 -5.20 -60.04 5.27
C SER A 408 -5.49 -60.02 6.78
N ASP A 409 -4.65 -60.71 7.55
CA ASP A 409 -4.51 -60.54 9.01
C ASP A 409 -3.60 -59.36 9.35
#